data_AF-A0A7W0C9B0-F1
#
_entry.id   AF-A0A7W0C9B0-F1
#
_cell.length_a   1.000
_cell.length_b   1.000
_cell.length_c   1.000
_cell.angle_alpha   90.00
_cell.angle_beta   90.00
_cell.angle_gamma   90.00
#
_symmetry.space_group_name_H-M   'P 1'
#
loop_
_entity.id
_entity.type
_entity.pdbx_description
1 polymer ?
#
loop_
_entity_poly.entity_id
_entity_poly.type
_entity_poly.pdbx_seq_one_letter_code
_entity_poly.pdbx_strand_id
1 'polypeptide(L)'
;MFIRHYKSMAFLMLAIFCFISGTALGQGNIRVGSMRVLPEISYKLEKNDNIFLEDKNKQDDYIHTLSPSLTLDWRKDTNNSVRLGYQADIVRYDSYSPIDYETHQADLEFEYASPTGFYVKGSDKFVDTSDPYGSLNEYKRGVPQTKRWHNTAVGIFGYNFPNKLSAELHYRNYIQDYDRFIDHWQNYTVHEPGLKIFYRILPKTSALFEYRWETRSYDEQQRASDNSYGADRRSSQDFDYHRFFIGLNFDPSAKVNGEMKIGWGRRDFENDLSFRTDASGNPLSYDDSSTWIAETFLYYQMLARTKWSFSLMRGDMDSADMETTAYTRTRVGLGVEQGITRRLKFFGNLYYEHDDYEQDRKDKEYGAGLRLQLAVKQWCFVNASYLYVEEDSNIDDNSFSNNRLGVSAELRF
;
A
#
# COMPACT_ATOMS: atom_id res chain seq x y z
N MET A 1 4.90 21.92 34.92
CA MET A 1 6.09 21.12 35.33
C MET A 1 5.97 19.62 34.98
N PHE A 2 4.99 19.18 34.17
CA PHE A 2 4.73 17.76 33.85
C PHE A 2 5.32 17.27 32.50
N ILE A 3 5.92 18.16 31.70
CA ILE A 3 6.37 17.86 30.31
C ILE A 3 7.73 17.12 30.27
N ARG A 4 8.44 17.00 31.40
CA ARG A 4 9.79 16.39 31.45
C ARG A 4 9.82 14.86 31.64
N HIS A 5 8.69 14.20 31.89
CA HIS A 5 8.66 12.78 32.28
C HIS A 5 8.43 11.78 31.12
N TYR A 6 7.82 12.19 30.01
CA TYR A 6 7.53 11.29 28.88
C TYR A 6 8.78 10.88 28.07
N LYS A 7 9.72 11.82 27.84
CA LYS A 7 10.99 11.54 27.15
C LYS A 7 11.87 10.51 27.88
N SER A 8 11.81 10.52 29.21
CA SER A 8 12.53 9.57 30.06
C SER A 8 11.85 8.21 30.06
N MET A 9 10.50 8.17 30.06
CA MET A 9 9.71 6.94 29.98
C MET A 9 9.85 6.22 28.64
N ALA A 10 9.95 6.93 27.51
CA ALA A 10 10.12 6.30 26.20
C ALA A 10 11.49 5.60 26.06
N PHE A 11 12.57 6.25 26.51
CA PHE A 11 13.91 5.64 26.54
C PHE A 11 13.98 4.48 27.56
N LEU A 12 13.27 4.62 28.69
CA LEU A 12 13.16 3.58 29.70
C LEU A 12 12.32 2.40 29.18
N MET A 13 11.22 2.62 28.45
CA MET A 13 10.41 1.56 27.85
C MET A 13 11.20 0.85 26.75
N LEU A 14 11.89 1.57 25.86
CA LEU A 14 12.73 0.95 24.82
C LEU A 14 13.87 0.11 25.43
N ALA A 15 14.49 0.61 26.50
CA ALA A 15 15.50 -0.10 27.26
C ALA A 15 14.90 -1.32 27.98
N ILE A 16 13.80 -1.16 28.71
CA ILE A 16 13.07 -2.22 29.42
C ILE A 16 12.62 -3.32 28.44
N PHE A 17 12.17 -2.96 27.25
CA PHE A 17 11.78 -3.89 26.20
C PHE A 17 12.96 -4.74 25.69
N CYS A 18 14.14 -4.11 25.56
CA CYS A 18 15.38 -4.81 25.22
C CYS A 18 15.94 -5.66 26.38
N PHE A 19 15.63 -5.33 27.64
CA PHE A 19 16.19 -6.00 28.82
C PHE A 19 15.27 -7.10 29.42
N ILE A 20 13.94 -7.01 29.32
CA ILE A 20 12.99 -7.99 29.90
C ILE A 20 12.86 -9.26 29.05
N SER A 21 13.21 -9.23 27.76
CA SER A 21 13.23 -10.42 26.89
C SER A 21 14.37 -11.40 27.20
N GLY A 22 15.14 -11.15 28.27
CA GLY A 22 16.16 -12.03 28.79
C GLY A 22 15.61 -13.40 29.17
N THR A 23 15.98 -14.40 28.37
CA THR A 23 16.20 -15.82 28.70
C THR A 23 15.11 -16.88 28.43
N ALA A 24 13.84 -16.55 28.14
CA ALA A 24 12.83 -17.61 27.92
C ALA A 24 12.21 -17.68 26.51
N LEU A 25 12.13 -16.57 25.76
CA LEU A 25 11.40 -16.52 24.48
C LEU A 25 12.29 -16.18 23.26
N GLY A 26 13.54 -15.77 23.47
CA GLY A 26 14.44 -15.30 22.39
C GLY A 26 15.05 -16.38 21.50
N GLN A 27 14.45 -17.57 21.42
CA GLN A 27 14.94 -18.66 20.56
C GLN A 27 14.01 -18.83 19.37
N GLY A 28 14.07 -17.86 18.45
CA GLY A 28 13.46 -17.84 17.12
C GLY A 28 13.20 -19.23 16.54
N ASN A 29 11.94 -19.67 16.61
CA ASN A 29 11.31 -20.86 16.01
C ASN A 29 10.34 -21.54 16.99
N ILE A 30 9.24 -20.89 17.35
CA ILE A 30 8.10 -21.63 17.87
C ILE A 30 7.56 -22.48 16.72
N ARG A 31 7.67 -23.81 16.84
CA ARG A 31 7.19 -24.76 15.83
C ARG A 31 6.20 -25.71 16.43
N VAL A 32 5.08 -25.91 15.72
CA VAL A 32 4.08 -26.92 16.01
C VAL A 32 3.96 -27.81 14.77
N GLY A 33 4.74 -28.89 14.72
CA GLY A 33 4.88 -29.70 13.52
C GLY A 33 5.51 -28.92 12.36
N SER A 34 4.84 -28.91 11.20
CA SER A 34 5.25 -28.15 10.01
C SER A 34 4.83 -26.67 10.03
N MET A 35 4.11 -26.25 11.07
CA MET A 35 3.69 -24.85 11.25
C MET A 35 4.74 -24.10 12.06
N ARG A 36 5.15 -22.94 11.57
CA ARG A 36 5.94 -21.95 12.30
C ARG A 36 4.99 -20.90 12.87
N VAL A 37 5.16 -20.62 14.15
CA VAL A 37 4.48 -19.54 14.86
C VAL A 37 5.51 -18.45 15.06
N LEU A 38 5.26 -17.26 14.51
CA LEU A 38 6.19 -16.15 14.46
C LEU A 38 5.53 -14.94 15.13
N PRO A 39 5.56 -14.84 16.47
CA PRO A 39 5.18 -13.63 17.16
C PRO A 39 6.25 -12.57 16.95
N GLU A 40 5.82 -11.34 16.76
CA GLU A 40 6.69 -10.18 16.69
C GLU A 40 6.03 -9.03 17.45
N ILE A 41 6.87 -8.15 18.00
CA ILE A 41 6.40 -6.91 18.57
C ILE A 41 7.44 -5.83 18.29
N SER A 42 6.98 -4.70 17.78
CA SER A 42 7.82 -3.56 17.53
C SER A 42 7.29 -2.31 18.23
N TYR A 43 8.21 -1.43 18.59
CA TYR A 43 7.89 -0.11 19.09
C TYR A 43 8.68 0.92 18.30
N LYS A 44 7.99 1.96 17.84
CA LYS A 44 8.56 3.07 17.08
C LYS A 44 8.25 4.39 17.82
N LEU A 45 9.28 5.22 17.94
CA LEU A 45 9.17 6.62 18.28
C LEU A 45 9.51 7.43 17.03
N GLU A 46 8.61 8.28 16.60
CA GLU A 46 8.78 9.17 15.46
C GLU A 46 8.64 10.63 15.89
N LYS A 47 9.48 11.50 15.37
CA LYS A 47 9.24 12.95 15.36
C LYS A 47 8.75 13.33 13.96
N ASN A 48 7.56 13.91 13.88
CA ASN A 48 6.97 14.43 12.66
C ASN A 48 6.83 15.96 12.81
N ASP A 49 7.38 16.74 11.88
CA ASP A 49 7.35 18.21 11.96
C ASP A 49 6.12 18.87 11.34
N ASN A 50 5.25 18.08 10.70
CA ASN A 50 4.04 18.57 10.05
C ASN A 50 2.97 17.47 10.02
N ILE A 51 2.34 17.21 11.17
CA ILE A 51 1.36 16.12 11.33
C ILE A 51 0.06 16.35 10.53
N PHE A 52 -0.23 17.58 10.13
CA PHE A 52 -1.43 17.93 9.37
C PHE A 52 -1.16 18.21 7.89
N LEU A 53 0.11 18.11 7.45
CA LEU A 53 0.50 18.29 6.06
C LEU A 53 0.07 19.65 5.49
N GLU A 54 0.33 20.70 6.27
CA GLU A 54 0.01 22.09 5.90
C GLU A 54 1.24 22.83 5.38
N ASP A 55 1.08 23.77 4.44
CA ASP A 55 2.17 24.66 3.99
C ASP A 55 2.63 25.59 5.13
N LYS A 56 1.65 26.25 5.76
CA LYS A 56 1.83 27.27 6.79
C LYS A 56 1.32 26.76 8.13
N ASN A 57 1.84 27.33 9.22
CA ASN A 57 1.43 26.99 10.59
C ASN A 57 1.57 25.50 10.95
N LYS A 58 2.60 24.84 10.40
CA LYS A 58 2.92 23.43 10.63
C LYS A 58 2.90 23.07 12.12
N GLN A 59 2.28 21.94 12.42
CA GLN A 59 2.23 21.38 13.77
C GLN A 59 3.17 20.18 13.85
N ASP A 60 4.09 20.20 14.82
CA ASP A 60 4.98 19.08 15.10
C ASP A 60 4.48 18.22 16.26
N ASP A 61 4.79 16.92 16.22
CA ASP A 61 4.55 16.04 17.36
C ASP A 61 5.53 14.86 17.40
N TYR A 62 5.56 14.21 18.56
CA TYR A 62 6.12 12.88 18.72
C TYR A 62 5.01 11.84 18.65
N ILE A 63 5.24 10.81 17.85
CA ILE A 63 4.29 9.75 17.58
C ILE A 63 4.88 8.44 18.07
N HIS A 64 4.10 7.75 18.90
CA HIS A 64 4.40 6.44 19.44
C HIS A 64 3.59 5.39 18.68
N THR A 65 4.25 4.35 18.19
CA THR A 65 3.58 3.22 17.55
C THR A 65 4.00 1.92 18.22
N LEU A 66 3.05 1.16 18.75
CA LEU A 66 3.25 -0.20 19.25
C LEU A 66 2.58 -1.18 18.29
N SER A 67 3.37 -2.10 17.73
CA SER A 67 2.90 -3.04 16.70
C SER A 67 3.14 -4.49 17.09
N PRO A 68 2.24 -5.13 17.87
CA PRO A 68 2.24 -6.57 18.02
C PRO A 68 1.75 -7.25 16.73
N SER A 69 2.37 -8.36 16.37
CA SER A 69 1.94 -9.20 15.26
C SER A 69 2.16 -10.69 15.53
N LEU A 70 1.38 -11.51 14.83
CA LEU A 70 1.46 -12.95 14.87
C LEU A 70 1.33 -13.48 13.44
N THR A 71 2.33 -14.24 13.00
CA THR A 71 2.24 -14.99 11.74
C THR A 71 2.27 -16.49 12.00
N LEU A 72 1.30 -17.20 11.45
CA LEU A 72 1.29 -18.65 11.32
C LEU A 72 1.71 -19.00 9.89
N ASP A 73 2.81 -19.73 9.74
CA ASP A 73 3.40 -20.05 8.45
C ASP A 73 3.58 -21.57 8.34
N TRP A 74 2.69 -22.20 7.59
CA TRP A 74 2.78 -23.60 7.23
C TRP A 74 3.38 -23.73 5.83
N ARG A 75 4.46 -24.50 5.72
CA ARG A 75 5.14 -24.77 4.44
C ARG A 75 5.43 -26.25 4.31
N LYS A 76 4.97 -26.84 3.20
CA LYS A 76 5.39 -28.19 2.79
C LYS A 76 6.66 -28.14 1.94
N ASP A 77 6.70 -27.22 0.99
CA ASP A 77 7.84 -26.95 0.11
C ASP A 77 7.80 -25.48 -0.38
N THR A 78 8.59 -25.13 -1.40
CA THR A 78 8.69 -23.76 -1.91
C THR A 78 7.43 -23.26 -2.62
N ASN A 79 6.57 -24.17 -3.09
CA ASN A 79 5.41 -23.84 -3.93
C ASN A 79 4.09 -24.34 -3.30
N ASN A 80 4.14 -24.80 -2.05
CA ASN A 80 2.99 -25.32 -1.31
C ASN A 80 3.04 -24.77 0.11
N SER A 81 2.27 -23.71 0.35
CA SER A 81 2.30 -22.97 1.60
C SER A 81 0.97 -22.32 1.94
N VAL A 82 0.75 -22.10 3.23
CA VAL A 82 -0.35 -21.31 3.78
C VAL A 82 0.23 -20.42 4.87
N ARG A 83 -0.02 -19.12 4.77
CA ARG A 83 0.40 -18.11 5.72
C ARG A 83 -0.84 -17.35 6.21
N LEU A 84 -0.99 -17.23 7.52
CA LEU A 84 -2.00 -16.40 8.16
C LEU A 84 -1.29 -15.38 9.04
N GLY A 85 -1.54 -14.10 8.83
CA GLY A 85 -0.98 -12.98 9.57
C GLY A 85 -2.06 -12.18 10.29
N TYR A 86 -1.72 -11.68 11.46
CA TYR A 86 -2.46 -10.61 12.13
C TYR A 86 -1.47 -9.60 12.69
N GLN A 87 -1.74 -8.30 12.52
CA GLN A 87 -0.98 -7.20 13.07
C GLN A 87 -1.94 -6.13 13.57
N ALA A 88 -1.64 -5.55 14.74
CA ALA A 88 -2.28 -4.34 15.20
C ALA A 88 -1.23 -3.24 15.30
N ASP A 89 -1.53 -2.03 14.85
CA ASP A 89 -0.71 -0.83 15.08
C ASP A 89 -1.47 0.11 16.00
N ILE A 90 -0.91 0.36 17.18
CA ILE A 90 -1.50 1.25 18.20
C ILE A 90 -0.70 2.55 18.16
N VAL A 91 -1.32 3.61 17.63
CA VAL A 91 -0.65 4.90 17.37
C VAL A 91 -1.13 5.96 18.35
N ARG A 92 -0.19 6.62 19.03
CA ARG A 92 -0.46 7.64 20.04
C ARG A 92 0.39 8.89 19.79
N TYR A 93 -0.25 10.05 19.79
CA TYR A 93 0.35 11.37 19.64
C TYR A 93 0.63 11.96 21.02
N ASP A 94 1.81 12.55 21.21
CA ASP A 94 2.20 13.16 22.49
C ASP A 94 1.34 14.39 22.82
N SER A 95 1.05 15.21 21.81
CA SER A 95 0.35 16.49 21.96
C SER A 95 -1.07 16.47 21.41
N TYR A 96 -1.33 15.61 20.42
CA TYR A 96 -2.61 15.55 19.69
C TYR A 96 -3.37 14.23 19.89
N SER A 97 -3.63 13.83 21.15
CA SER A 97 -4.36 12.59 21.43
C SER A 97 -5.74 12.41 20.77
N PRO A 98 -6.51 13.47 20.38
CA PRO A 98 -7.76 13.28 19.63
C PRO A 98 -7.62 12.62 18.25
N ILE A 99 -6.40 12.53 17.71
CA ILE A 99 -6.11 11.85 16.43
C ILE A 99 -5.37 10.52 16.62
N ASP A 100 -5.31 9.99 17.84
CA ASP A 100 -4.82 8.64 18.15
C ASP A 100 -5.65 7.58 17.43
N TYR A 101 -5.03 6.69 16.66
CA TYR A 101 -5.72 5.62 15.93
C TYR A 101 -5.19 4.24 16.28
N GLU A 102 -5.95 3.24 15.86
CA GLU A 102 -5.52 1.86 15.75
C GLU A 102 -5.77 1.37 14.32
N THR A 103 -4.87 0.52 13.84
CA THR A 103 -5.03 -0.23 12.58
C THR A 103 -4.94 -1.71 12.89
N HIS A 104 -5.93 -2.48 12.47
CA HIS A 104 -5.91 -3.93 12.55
C HIS A 104 -5.85 -4.51 11.14
N GLN A 105 -4.82 -5.32 10.89
CA GLN A 105 -4.64 -6.01 9.63
C GLN A 105 -4.70 -7.53 9.86
N ALA A 106 -5.44 -8.23 9.02
CA ALA A 106 -5.39 -9.67 8.89
C ALA A 106 -5.06 -10.03 7.43
N ASP A 107 -4.14 -10.97 7.22
CA ASP A 107 -3.78 -11.46 5.90
C ASP A 107 -3.78 -12.99 5.84
N LEU A 108 -4.31 -13.54 4.76
CA LEU A 108 -4.21 -14.94 4.41
C LEU A 108 -3.52 -15.04 3.05
N GLU A 109 -2.50 -15.86 2.93
CA GLU A 109 -1.89 -16.22 1.66
C GLU A 109 -1.85 -17.74 1.55
N PHE A 110 -2.17 -18.26 0.37
CA PHE A 110 -1.93 -19.67 0.06
C PHE A 110 -1.38 -19.82 -1.35
N GLU A 111 -0.50 -20.80 -1.50
CA GLU A 111 0.04 -21.22 -2.78
C GLU A 111 0.02 -22.73 -2.84
N TYR A 112 -0.42 -23.25 -3.98
CA TYR A 112 -0.39 -24.66 -4.30
C TYR A 112 0.09 -24.84 -5.72
N ALA A 113 1.07 -25.72 -5.94
CA ALA A 113 1.53 -26.10 -7.26
C ALA A 113 1.54 -27.62 -7.42
N SER A 114 0.89 -28.09 -8.49
CA SER A 114 0.87 -29.49 -8.87
C SER A 114 2.11 -29.86 -9.71
N PRO A 115 2.61 -31.10 -9.59
CA PRO A 115 3.60 -31.64 -10.52
C PRO A 115 3.18 -31.61 -11.99
N THR A 116 1.87 -31.56 -12.27
CA THR A 116 1.31 -31.51 -13.64
C THR A 116 1.35 -30.13 -14.28
N GLY A 117 1.81 -29.09 -13.57
CA GLY A 117 2.02 -27.75 -14.11
C GLY A 117 0.93 -26.73 -13.80
N PHE A 118 -0.21 -27.13 -13.22
CA PHE A 118 -1.19 -26.18 -12.69
C PHE A 118 -0.78 -25.66 -11.32
N TYR A 119 -1.13 -24.41 -11.02
CA TYR A 119 -0.97 -23.81 -9.71
C TYR A 119 -2.13 -22.89 -9.38
N VAL A 120 -2.38 -22.74 -8.09
CA VAL A 120 -3.36 -21.81 -7.55
C VAL A 120 -2.66 -20.96 -6.50
N LYS A 121 -2.90 -19.66 -6.55
CA LYS A 121 -2.49 -18.71 -5.52
C LYS A 121 -3.72 -17.96 -5.07
N GLY A 122 -3.78 -17.66 -3.78
CA GLY A 122 -4.78 -16.75 -3.26
C GLY A 122 -4.20 -15.90 -2.14
N SER A 123 -4.66 -14.66 -2.07
CA SER A 123 -4.37 -13.77 -0.96
C SER A 123 -5.63 -13.02 -0.57
N ASP A 124 -5.86 -12.88 0.73
CA ASP A 124 -6.87 -12.00 1.29
C ASP A 124 -6.17 -11.05 2.26
N LYS A 125 -6.49 -9.75 2.19
CA LYS A 125 -5.97 -8.74 3.11
C LYS A 125 -7.13 -7.88 3.59
N PHE A 126 -7.48 -8.01 4.86
CA PHE A 126 -8.42 -7.15 5.56
C PHE A 126 -7.66 -6.10 6.38
N VAL A 127 -8.11 -4.86 6.32
CA VAL A 127 -7.60 -3.75 7.13
C VAL A 127 -8.78 -2.98 7.68
N ASP A 128 -8.82 -2.83 9.00
CA ASP A 128 -9.69 -1.89 9.71
C ASP A 128 -8.79 -0.79 10.28
N THR A 129 -9.06 0.46 9.93
CA THR A 129 -8.16 1.56 10.26
C THR A 129 -8.90 2.89 10.40
N SER A 130 -8.28 3.76 11.18
CA SER A 130 -8.60 5.17 11.27
C SER A 130 -7.41 6.06 10.91
N ASP A 131 -6.40 5.51 10.21
CA ASP A 131 -5.18 6.22 9.85
C ASP A 131 -5.50 7.47 9.01
N PRO A 132 -5.08 8.67 9.47
CA PRO A 132 -5.32 9.95 8.79
C PRO A 132 -4.44 10.16 7.55
N TYR A 133 -3.49 9.28 7.25
CA TYR A 133 -2.59 9.37 6.09
C TYR A 133 -2.82 8.29 5.04
N GLY A 134 -3.65 7.29 5.33
CA GLY A 134 -3.66 6.01 4.62
C GLY A 134 -4.82 5.77 3.64
N SER A 135 -5.54 6.79 3.15
CA SER A 135 -6.60 6.54 2.15
C SER A 135 -5.96 6.28 0.77
N LEU A 136 -6.53 5.34 0.00
CA LEU A 136 -6.02 4.98 -1.34
C LEU A 136 -6.05 6.15 -2.34
N ASN A 137 -6.92 7.13 -2.09
CA ASN A 137 -7.13 8.31 -2.93
C ASN A 137 -6.81 9.61 -2.16
N GLU A 138 -6.08 9.51 -1.04
CA GLU A 138 -5.45 10.63 -0.32
C GLU A 138 -6.37 11.76 0.19
N TYR A 139 -7.68 11.51 0.28
CA TYR A 139 -8.62 12.48 0.88
C TYR A 139 -8.30 12.75 2.34
N LYS A 140 -8.25 14.04 2.70
CA LYS A 140 -8.08 14.52 4.08
C LYS A 140 -6.83 13.99 4.78
N ARG A 141 -5.73 13.84 4.03
CA ARG A 141 -4.41 13.55 4.60
C ARG A 141 -4.10 14.52 5.74
N GLY A 142 -3.80 14.00 6.92
CA GLY A 142 -3.51 14.83 8.08
C GLY A 142 -4.73 15.46 8.76
N VAL A 143 -5.97 15.07 8.46
CA VAL A 143 -7.18 15.56 9.16
C VAL A 143 -7.72 14.45 10.09
N PRO A 144 -8.37 14.79 11.23
CA PRO A 144 -8.93 13.80 12.15
C PRO A 144 -9.88 12.77 11.49
N GLN A 145 -9.81 11.57 12.03
CA GLN A 145 -9.99 10.27 11.41
C GLN A 145 -11.34 9.96 10.74
N THR A 146 -11.26 9.36 9.55
CA THR A 146 -12.34 8.60 8.92
C THR A 146 -12.11 7.11 9.19
N LYS A 147 -12.82 6.55 10.17
CA LYS A 147 -12.84 5.10 10.41
C LYS A 147 -13.37 4.41 9.17
N ARG A 148 -12.64 3.41 8.72
CA ARG A 148 -12.96 2.63 7.54
C ARG A 148 -12.39 1.23 7.67
N TRP A 149 -12.97 0.31 6.93
CA TRP A 149 -12.31 -0.94 6.64
C TRP A 149 -12.25 -1.15 5.14
N HIS A 150 -11.26 -1.93 4.71
CA HIS A 150 -11.20 -2.41 3.35
C HIS A 150 -10.68 -3.84 3.31
N ASN A 151 -11.16 -4.59 2.33
CA ASN A 151 -10.71 -5.95 2.06
C ASN A 151 -10.23 -6.06 0.61
N THR A 152 -9.14 -6.78 0.40
CA THR A 152 -8.66 -7.15 -0.94
C THR A 152 -8.46 -8.64 -1.02
N ALA A 153 -9.24 -9.31 -1.86
CA ALA A 153 -9.08 -10.72 -2.18
C ALA A 153 -8.56 -10.86 -3.61
N VAL A 154 -7.49 -11.63 -3.81
CA VAL A 154 -6.91 -11.95 -5.11
C VAL A 154 -6.83 -13.47 -5.25
N GLY A 155 -7.35 -14.01 -6.34
CA GLY A 155 -7.19 -15.40 -6.74
C GLY A 155 -6.50 -15.50 -8.09
N ILE A 156 -5.56 -16.44 -8.22
CA ILE A 156 -4.84 -16.73 -9.46
C ILE A 156 -4.91 -18.23 -9.72
N PHE A 157 -5.39 -18.61 -10.90
CA PHE A 157 -5.30 -19.96 -11.43
C PHE A 157 -4.38 -19.96 -12.65
N GLY A 158 -3.28 -20.69 -12.59
CA GLY A 158 -2.29 -20.72 -13.65
C GLY A 158 -1.94 -22.11 -14.14
N TYR A 159 -1.49 -22.19 -15.39
CA TYR A 159 -1.01 -23.43 -16.01
C TYR A 159 0.25 -23.19 -16.84
N ASN A 160 1.29 -23.98 -16.55
CA ASN A 160 2.54 -24.00 -17.30
C ASN A 160 2.47 -25.06 -18.40
N PHE A 161 2.33 -24.65 -19.66
CA PHE A 161 2.33 -25.57 -20.78
C PHE A 161 3.76 -26.07 -21.09
N PRO A 162 3.91 -27.28 -21.64
CA PRO A 162 5.23 -27.82 -22.02
C PRO A 162 6.00 -26.95 -23.04
N ASN A 163 5.29 -26.20 -23.89
CA ASN A 163 5.85 -25.52 -25.07
C ASN A 163 6.16 -24.03 -24.82
N LYS A 164 6.84 -23.70 -23.72
CA LYS A 164 7.27 -22.32 -23.36
C LYS A 164 6.15 -21.32 -23.06
N LEU A 165 4.90 -21.74 -23.15
CA LEU A 165 3.72 -20.94 -22.88
C LEU A 165 3.26 -21.14 -21.44
N SER A 166 2.77 -20.09 -20.80
CA SER A 166 2.07 -20.17 -19.51
C SER A 166 0.91 -19.19 -19.54
N ALA A 167 -0.19 -19.53 -18.87
CA ALA A 167 -1.35 -18.66 -18.78
C ALA A 167 -1.85 -18.60 -17.35
N GLU A 168 -2.33 -17.44 -16.94
CA GLU A 168 -2.96 -17.19 -15.64
C GLU A 168 -4.32 -16.52 -15.86
N LEU A 169 -5.35 -17.05 -15.24
CA LEU A 169 -6.57 -16.32 -14.94
C LEU A 169 -6.41 -15.74 -13.55
N HIS A 170 -6.66 -14.44 -13.40
CA HIS A 170 -6.68 -13.79 -12.09
C HIS A 170 -8.01 -13.09 -11.86
N TYR A 171 -8.36 -12.93 -10.60
CA TYR A 171 -9.53 -12.19 -10.16
C TYR A 171 -9.18 -11.43 -8.90
N ARG A 172 -9.41 -10.12 -8.89
CA ARG A 172 -9.35 -9.27 -7.70
C ARG A 172 -10.76 -8.83 -7.31
N ASN A 173 -11.07 -8.94 -6.03
CA ASN A 173 -12.17 -8.24 -5.41
C ASN A 173 -11.62 -7.26 -4.38
N TYR A 174 -12.15 -6.05 -4.37
CA TYR A 174 -11.81 -5.04 -3.38
C TYR A 174 -13.11 -4.42 -2.86
N ILE A 175 -13.21 -4.23 -1.56
CA ILE A 175 -14.35 -3.55 -0.92
C ILE A 175 -13.78 -2.51 0.03
N GLN A 176 -14.38 -1.32 0.05
CA GLN A 176 -14.08 -0.27 1.01
C GLN A 176 -15.36 0.31 1.57
N ASP A 177 -15.37 0.51 2.89
CA ASP A 177 -16.52 1.00 3.62
C ASP A 177 -16.06 1.93 4.76
N TYR A 178 -16.69 3.09 4.84
CA TYR A 178 -16.49 4.10 5.87
C TYR A 178 -17.60 4.06 6.93
N ASP A 179 -17.22 4.21 8.20
CA ASP A 179 -18.19 4.19 9.30
C ASP A 179 -19.13 5.40 9.32
N ARG A 180 -18.64 6.57 8.85
CA ARG A 180 -19.37 7.83 8.97
C ARG A 180 -20.21 8.08 7.74
N PHE A 181 -21.48 8.42 7.96
CA PHE A 181 -22.43 8.77 6.89
C PHE A 181 -21.94 9.87 5.94
N ILE A 182 -21.13 10.82 6.42
CA ILE A 182 -20.52 11.89 5.61
C ILE A 182 -19.53 11.36 4.55
N ASP A 183 -19.02 10.15 4.75
CA ASP A 183 -18.00 9.51 3.91
C ASP A 183 -18.58 8.33 3.10
N HIS A 184 -19.83 7.93 3.34
CA HIS A 184 -20.52 6.80 2.66
C HIS A 184 -20.55 6.92 1.14
N TRP A 185 -20.56 8.14 0.60
CA TRP A 185 -20.47 8.34 -0.85
C TRP A 185 -19.17 7.78 -1.46
N GLN A 186 -18.12 7.52 -0.67
CA GLN A 186 -16.85 6.95 -1.11
C GLN A 186 -16.76 5.44 -0.92
N ASN A 187 -17.81 4.80 -0.42
CA ASN A 187 -17.88 3.34 -0.31
C ASN A 187 -18.01 2.75 -1.71
N TYR A 188 -17.21 1.73 -2.02
CA TYR A 188 -17.28 1.07 -3.32
C TYR A 188 -16.78 -0.37 -3.27
N THR A 189 -17.28 -1.14 -4.23
CA THR A 189 -16.86 -2.51 -4.53
C THR A 189 -16.23 -2.57 -5.91
N VAL A 190 -15.16 -3.35 -6.03
CA VAL A 190 -14.44 -3.61 -7.28
C VAL A 190 -14.45 -5.09 -7.60
N HIS A 191 -14.71 -5.42 -8.85
CA HIS A 191 -14.49 -6.74 -9.42
C HIS A 191 -13.56 -6.62 -10.63
N GLU A 192 -12.44 -7.34 -10.61
CA GLU A 192 -11.47 -7.30 -11.70
C GLU A 192 -11.02 -8.70 -12.11
N PRO A 193 -11.73 -9.35 -13.05
CA PRO A 193 -11.18 -10.47 -13.79
C PRO A 193 -10.06 -10.03 -14.75
N GLY A 194 -9.08 -10.90 -14.94
CA GLY A 194 -8.05 -10.69 -15.93
C GLY A 194 -7.36 -11.96 -16.40
N LEU A 195 -6.65 -11.82 -17.51
CA LEU A 195 -5.91 -12.86 -18.20
C LEU A 195 -4.48 -12.40 -18.40
N LYS A 196 -3.52 -13.22 -17.98
CA LYS A 196 -2.10 -13.05 -18.33
C LYS A 196 -1.62 -14.22 -19.16
N ILE A 197 -0.85 -13.93 -20.21
CA ILE A 197 -0.19 -14.92 -21.05
C ILE A 197 1.30 -14.62 -21.07
N PHE A 198 2.11 -15.65 -20.86
CA PHE A 198 3.56 -15.59 -20.86
C PHE A 198 4.12 -16.49 -21.95
N TYR A 199 4.99 -15.95 -22.80
CA TYR A 199 5.73 -16.72 -23.79
C TYR A 199 7.23 -16.60 -23.56
N ARG A 200 7.87 -17.71 -23.17
CA ARG A 200 9.30 -17.72 -22.84
C ARG A 200 10.17 -17.49 -24.09
N ILE A 201 10.81 -16.31 -24.15
CA ILE A 201 11.71 -15.90 -25.24
C ILE A 201 13.19 -16.17 -24.93
N LEU A 202 13.58 -16.11 -23.65
CA LEU A 202 14.91 -16.46 -23.14
C LEU A 202 14.77 -17.38 -21.91
N PRO A 203 15.83 -18.07 -21.45
CA PRO A 203 15.72 -19.01 -20.32
C PRO A 203 15.09 -18.42 -19.05
N LYS A 204 15.24 -17.12 -18.82
CA LYS A 204 14.71 -16.39 -17.65
C LYS A 204 13.89 -15.15 -18.02
N THR A 205 13.40 -15.07 -19.25
CA THR A 205 12.63 -13.92 -19.74
C THR A 205 11.48 -14.41 -20.61
N SER A 206 10.29 -13.93 -20.31
CA SER A 206 9.08 -14.17 -21.09
C SER A 206 8.53 -12.86 -21.62
N ALA A 207 8.05 -12.86 -22.86
CA ALA A 207 7.12 -11.84 -23.31
C ALA A 207 5.81 -12.02 -22.53
N LEU A 208 5.18 -10.90 -22.18
CA LEU A 208 3.96 -10.83 -21.39
C LEU A 208 2.87 -10.13 -22.19
N PHE A 209 1.68 -10.68 -22.13
CA PHE A 209 0.42 -10.06 -22.53
C PHE A 209 -0.52 -10.11 -21.33
N GLU A 210 -1.24 -9.02 -21.06
CA GLU A 210 -2.21 -8.98 -19.98
C GLU A 210 -3.43 -8.15 -20.38
N TYR A 211 -4.61 -8.64 -20.01
CA TYR A 211 -5.86 -7.89 -20.11
C TYR A 211 -6.58 -7.94 -18.77
N ARG A 212 -7.10 -6.79 -18.32
CA ARG A 212 -7.91 -6.63 -17.12
C ARG A 212 -9.19 -5.88 -17.46
N TRP A 213 -10.29 -6.33 -16.90
CA TRP A 213 -11.56 -5.62 -16.93
C TRP A 213 -11.97 -5.39 -15.49
N GLU A 214 -12.01 -4.14 -15.07
CA GLU A 214 -12.44 -3.73 -13.74
C GLU A 214 -13.84 -3.13 -13.83
N THR A 215 -14.76 -3.60 -12.98
CA THR A 215 -16.02 -2.93 -12.72
C THR A 215 -15.93 -2.30 -11.34
N ARG A 216 -16.34 -1.05 -11.20
CA ARG A 216 -16.41 -0.37 -9.91
C ARG A 216 -17.82 0.16 -9.67
N SER A 217 -18.37 -0.20 -8.52
CA SER A 217 -19.70 0.22 -8.09
C SER A 217 -19.62 0.94 -6.76
N TYR A 218 -20.16 2.15 -6.70
CA TYR A 218 -20.34 2.94 -5.48
C TYR A 218 -21.70 2.59 -4.87
N ASP A 219 -21.67 1.63 -3.94
CA ASP A 219 -22.86 0.91 -3.47
C ASP A 219 -23.88 1.86 -2.78
N GLU A 220 -23.40 2.85 -2.05
CA GLU A 220 -24.18 3.84 -1.30
C GLU A 220 -24.61 5.04 -2.17
N GLN A 221 -24.11 5.13 -3.41
CA GLN A 221 -24.59 6.09 -4.40
C GLN A 221 -25.80 5.58 -5.18
N GLN A 222 -26.37 4.41 -4.84
CA GLN A 222 -27.56 3.89 -5.53
C GLN A 222 -28.86 4.56 -5.07
N ARG A 223 -28.88 5.15 -3.86
CA ARG A 223 -30.03 5.88 -3.30
C ARG A 223 -29.56 7.13 -2.59
N ALA A 224 -30.20 8.26 -2.88
CA ALA A 224 -29.90 9.56 -2.27
C ALA A 224 -29.96 9.58 -0.73
N SER A 225 -30.71 8.66 -0.09
CA SER A 225 -30.79 8.55 1.37
C SER A 225 -29.59 7.89 2.02
N ASP A 226 -28.78 7.17 1.25
CA ASP A 226 -27.77 6.25 1.77
C ASP A 226 -26.38 6.93 1.83
N ASN A 227 -26.28 8.17 1.37
CA ASN A 227 -25.07 8.98 1.43
C ASN A 227 -25.39 10.45 1.74
N SER A 228 -24.40 11.20 2.24
CA SER A 228 -24.56 12.60 2.63
C SER A 228 -24.69 13.60 1.48
N TYR A 229 -24.45 13.19 0.24
CA TYR A 229 -24.42 14.08 -0.93
C TYR A 229 -25.66 13.95 -1.81
N GLY A 230 -26.58 13.05 -1.47
CA GLY A 230 -27.78 12.83 -2.26
C GLY A 230 -27.51 12.15 -3.61
N ALA A 231 -26.34 11.55 -3.79
CA ALA A 231 -26.02 10.77 -4.98
C ALA A 231 -27.00 9.60 -5.11
N ASP A 232 -27.50 9.37 -6.31
CA ASP A 232 -28.40 8.26 -6.63
C ASP A 232 -27.94 7.54 -7.89
N ARG A 233 -28.63 6.45 -8.25
CA ARG A 233 -28.29 5.63 -9.42
C ARG A 233 -28.11 6.40 -10.74
N ARG A 234 -28.71 7.59 -10.89
CA ARG A 234 -28.60 8.41 -12.12
C ARG A 234 -27.39 9.33 -12.11
N SER A 235 -26.70 9.39 -11.00
CA SER A 235 -25.60 10.31 -10.72
C SER A 235 -24.40 9.64 -10.07
N SER A 236 -24.43 8.31 -9.92
CA SER A 236 -23.37 7.51 -9.32
C SER A 236 -22.09 7.54 -10.17
N GLN A 237 -20.95 7.40 -9.50
CA GLN A 237 -19.62 7.34 -10.10
C GLN A 237 -19.24 5.95 -10.62
N ASP A 238 -20.23 5.09 -10.88
CA ASP A 238 -20.00 3.73 -11.35
C ASP A 238 -19.30 3.74 -12.72
N PHE A 239 -18.33 2.85 -12.91
CA PHE A 239 -17.59 2.77 -14.17
C PHE A 239 -17.03 1.38 -14.48
N ASP A 240 -16.76 1.17 -15.77
CA ASP A 240 -15.95 0.08 -16.30
C ASP A 240 -14.55 0.59 -16.66
N TYR A 241 -13.50 -0.19 -16.39
CA TYR A 241 -12.12 0.13 -16.76
C TYR A 241 -11.42 -1.05 -17.45
N HIS A 242 -11.21 -0.90 -18.75
CA HIS A 242 -10.51 -1.87 -19.58
C HIS A 242 -9.04 -1.51 -19.69
N ARG A 243 -8.14 -2.44 -19.34
CA ARG A 243 -6.69 -2.24 -19.43
C ARG A 243 -6.03 -3.36 -20.18
N PHE A 244 -5.22 -2.97 -21.16
CA PHE A 244 -4.43 -3.86 -21.99
C PHE A 244 -2.95 -3.59 -21.77
N PHE A 245 -2.14 -4.62 -21.58
CA PHE A 245 -0.70 -4.49 -21.40
C PHE A 245 0.08 -5.48 -22.27
N ILE A 246 1.25 -5.02 -22.72
CA ILE A 246 2.33 -5.84 -23.23
C ILE A 246 3.59 -5.58 -22.42
N GLY A 247 4.47 -6.57 -22.32
CA GLY A 247 5.64 -6.41 -21.48
C GLY A 247 6.62 -7.57 -21.49
N LEU A 248 7.49 -7.54 -20.49
CA LEU A 248 8.45 -8.59 -20.17
C LEU A 248 8.26 -9.02 -18.72
N ASN A 249 8.28 -10.33 -18.51
CA ASN A 249 8.36 -10.94 -17.19
C ASN A 249 9.73 -11.63 -17.02
N PHE A 250 10.38 -11.39 -15.90
CA PHE A 250 11.70 -11.90 -15.57
C PHE A 250 11.64 -12.85 -14.38
N ASP A 251 12.19 -14.05 -14.55
CA ASP A 251 12.17 -15.11 -13.55
C ASP A 251 12.78 -14.66 -12.20
N PRO A 252 12.20 -15.01 -11.04
CA PRO A 252 12.72 -14.61 -9.72
C PRO A 252 14.18 -14.98 -9.44
N SER A 253 14.73 -16.00 -10.12
CA SER A 253 16.13 -16.42 -9.99
C SER A 253 17.11 -15.66 -10.89
N ALA A 254 16.61 -14.74 -11.74
CA ALA A 254 17.44 -13.92 -12.60
C ALA A 254 18.08 -12.75 -11.83
N LYS A 255 19.19 -12.23 -12.37
CA LYS A 255 19.84 -11.02 -11.81
C LYS A 255 18.90 -9.82 -11.86
N VAL A 256 18.15 -9.69 -12.95
CA VAL A 256 17.02 -8.77 -13.08
C VAL A 256 15.76 -9.63 -13.02
N ASN A 257 14.91 -9.41 -12.02
CA ASN A 257 13.62 -10.11 -11.88
C ASN A 257 12.47 -9.11 -11.69
N GLY A 258 11.24 -9.56 -11.90
CA GLY A 258 10.03 -8.73 -11.84
C GLY A 258 9.34 -8.57 -13.20
N GLU A 259 8.45 -7.59 -13.33
CA GLU A 259 7.65 -7.35 -14.53
C GLU A 259 7.87 -5.92 -15.04
N MET A 260 7.87 -5.73 -16.36
CA MET A 260 7.88 -4.44 -17.01
C MET A 260 6.78 -4.42 -18.06
N LYS A 261 5.82 -3.49 -17.94
CA LYS A 261 4.63 -3.43 -18.79
C LYS A 261 4.30 -2.01 -19.22
N ILE A 262 3.81 -1.89 -20.44
CA ILE A 262 3.20 -0.69 -21.00
C ILE A 262 1.91 -1.09 -21.71
N GLY A 263 0.95 -0.19 -21.77
CA GLY A 263 -0.41 -0.54 -22.16
C GLY A 263 -1.27 0.64 -22.55
N TRP A 264 -2.54 0.33 -22.76
CA TRP A 264 -3.61 1.30 -22.96
C TRP A 264 -4.76 1.00 -22.01
N GLY A 265 -5.29 2.04 -21.36
CA GLY A 265 -6.42 1.98 -20.45
C GLY A 265 -7.57 2.82 -21.01
N ARG A 266 -8.80 2.32 -20.89
CA ARG A 266 -10.03 3.05 -21.23
C ARG A 266 -11.06 2.87 -20.13
N ARG A 267 -11.44 3.98 -19.49
CA ARG A 267 -12.46 4.07 -18.45
C ARG A 267 -13.72 4.66 -19.05
N ASP A 268 -14.85 4.03 -18.81
CA ASP A 268 -16.16 4.46 -19.28
C ASP A 268 -17.11 4.53 -18.08
N PHE A 269 -17.67 5.71 -17.79
CA PHE A 269 -18.63 5.90 -16.69
C PHE A 269 -20.03 5.42 -17.10
N GLU A 270 -20.80 4.89 -16.16
CA GLU A 270 -22.18 4.44 -16.44
C GLU A 270 -23.16 5.61 -16.63
N ASN A 271 -22.87 6.75 -16.00
CA ASN A 271 -23.68 7.96 -16.04
C ASN A 271 -22.93 9.10 -16.74
N ASP A 272 -23.66 9.99 -17.40
CA ASP A 272 -23.10 11.20 -18.02
C ASP A 272 -23.00 12.37 -17.03
N LEU A 273 -23.86 12.39 -16.00
CA LEU A 273 -24.01 13.52 -15.07
C LEU A 273 -23.67 13.08 -13.65
N SER A 274 -22.94 13.93 -12.95
CA SER A 274 -22.53 13.73 -11.57
C SER A 274 -23.54 14.31 -10.57
N PHE A 275 -23.55 13.77 -9.34
CA PHE A 275 -24.26 14.39 -8.22
C PHE A 275 -23.62 15.73 -7.80
N ARG A 276 -22.36 15.95 -8.22
CA ARG A 276 -21.63 17.19 -8.00
C ARG A 276 -22.14 18.29 -8.92
N THR A 277 -22.12 19.53 -8.44
CA THR A 277 -22.64 20.67 -9.18
C THR A 277 -21.60 21.77 -9.34
N ASP A 278 -21.70 22.52 -10.44
CA ASP A 278 -20.98 23.79 -10.59
C ASP A 278 -21.46 24.84 -9.56
N ALA A 279 -20.81 26.01 -9.53
CA ALA A 279 -21.19 27.12 -8.66
C ALA A 279 -22.61 27.67 -8.91
N SER A 280 -23.23 27.33 -10.05
CA SER A 280 -24.60 27.71 -10.41
C SER A 280 -25.62 26.62 -10.07
N GLY A 281 -25.19 25.48 -9.51
CA GLY A 281 -26.05 24.35 -9.15
C GLY A 281 -26.36 23.39 -10.30
N ASN A 282 -25.69 23.50 -11.46
CA ASN A 282 -25.86 22.55 -12.55
C ASN A 282 -25.00 21.31 -12.33
N PRO A 283 -25.50 20.08 -12.57
CA PRO A 283 -24.70 18.87 -12.52
C PRO A 283 -23.45 18.94 -13.42
N LEU A 284 -22.30 18.53 -12.89
CA LEU A 284 -21.07 18.36 -13.67
C LEU A 284 -21.16 17.08 -14.53
N SER A 285 -20.41 17.00 -15.62
CA SER A 285 -20.31 15.76 -16.41
C SER A 285 -19.30 14.78 -15.81
N TYR A 286 -19.54 13.49 -16.02
CA TYR A 286 -18.47 12.49 -15.98
C TYR A 286 -17.86 12.41 -17.37
N ASP A 287 -16.52 12.35 -17.44
CA ASP A 287 -15.79 12.29 -18.69
C ASP A 287 -15.07 10.95 -18.81
N ASP A 288 -15.41 10.18 -19.86
CA ASP A 288 -14.70 8.94 -20.18
C ASP A 288 -13.22 9.22 -20.47
N SER A 289 -12.33 8.37 -19.94
CA SER A 289 -10.89 8.54 -20.09
C SER A 289 -10.27 7.45 -20.98
N SER A 290 -9.26 7.83 -21.76
CA SER A 290 -8.50 6.91 -22.59
C SER A 290 -7.05 7.35 -22.64
N THR A 291 -6.15 6.55 -22.08
CA THR A 291 -4.76 6.94 -21.86
C THR A 291 -3.80 5.77 -21.95
N TRP A 292 -2.53 6.05 -22.20
CA TRP A 292 -1.49 5.04 -22.10
C TRP A 292 -1.17 4.75 -20.64
N ILE A 293 -0.91 3.51 -20.29
CA ILE A 293 -0.67 3.08 -18.91
C ILE A 293 0.66 2.33 -18.83
N ALA A 294 1.27 2.29 -17.65
CA ALA A 294 2.52 1.58 -17.43
C ALA A 294 2.58 0.99 -16.02
N GLU A 295 3.11 -0.23 -15.92
CA GLU A 295 3.30 -0.94 -14.67
C GLU A 295 4.62 -1.69 -14.74
N THR A 296 5.63 -1.20 -14.02
CA THR A 296 6.95 -1.81 -13.98
C THR A 296 7.40 -1.92 -12.55
N PHE A 297 7.87 -3.11 -12.18
CA PHE A 297 8.51 -3.37 -10.92
C PHE A 297 9.67 -4.34 -11.16
N LEU A 298 10.89 -3.82 -11.06
CA LEU A 298 12.11 -4.56 -11.34
C LEU A 298 13.00 -4.57 -10.11
N TYR A 299 13.61 -5.73 -9.84
CA TYR A 299 14.71 -5.85 -8.91
C TYR A 299 15.98 -6.24 -9.64
N TYR A 300 17.07 -5.57 -9.31
CA TYR A 300 18.40 -5.89 -9.82
C TYR A 300 19.34 -6.30 -8.69
N GLN A 301 19.66 -7.59 -8.62
CA GLN A 301 20.68 -8.13 -7.73
C GLN A 301 22.07 -7.84 -8.30
N MET A 302 22.58 -6.65 -8.03
CA MET A 302 23.87 -6.17 -8.54
C MET A 302 25.05 -6.96 -7.94
N LEU A 303 25.07 -7.09 -6.62
CA LEU A 303 26.10 -7.81 -5.84
C LEU A 303 25.45 -8.68 -4.77
N ALA A 304 26.20 -9.56 -4.12
CA ALA A 304 25.68 -10.45 -3.07
C ALA A 304 25.01 -9.74 -1.88
N ARG A 305 25.28 -8.44 -1.70
CA ARG A 305 24.70 -7.60 -0.64
C ARG A 305 24.09 -6.30 -1.16
N THR A 306 23.92 -6.16 -2.46
CA THR A 306 23.42 -4.93 -3.08
C THR A 306 22.29 -5.27 -4.02
N LYS A 307 21.09 -4.80 -3.70
CA LYS A 307 19.87 -4.99 -4.48
C LYS A 307 19.29 -3.62 -4.80
N TRP A 308 19.03 -3.37 -6.08
CA TRP A 308 18.29 -2.19 -6.52
C TRP A 308 16.85 -2.56 -6.82
N SER A 309 15.92 -1.63 -6.61
CA SER A 309 14.53 -1.74 -7.04
C SER A 309 14.17 -0.53 -7.89
N PHE A 310 13.44 -0.76 -8.98
CA PHE A 310 12.88 0.28 -9.82
C PHE A 310 11.38 0.04 -9.95
N SER A 311 10.59 1.10 -9.75
CA SER A 311 9.14 1.08 -9.94
C SER A 311 8.72 2.21 -10.87
N LEU A 312 7.87 1.91 -11.83
CA LEU A 312 7.14 2.89 -12.63
C LEU A 312 5.68 2.49 -12.64
N MET A 313 4.80 3.42 -12.28
CA MET A 313 3.36 3.24 -12.38
C MET A 313 2.78 4.47 -13.07
N ARG A 314 1.98 4.24 -14.10
CA ARG A 314 1.12 5.27 -14.68
C ARG A 314 -0.24 4.69 -14.98
N GLY A 315 -1.29 5.37 -14.54
CA GLY A 315 -2.66 5.01 -14.85
C GLY A 315 -3.65 6.03 -14.30
N ASP A 316 -4.91 5.84 -14.66
CA ASP A 316 -6.01 6.62 -14.10
C ASP A 316 -6.31 6.11 -12.69
N MET A 317 -6.39 7.06 -11.76
CA MET A 317 -6.69 6.89 -10.35
C MET A 317 -8.00 7.62 -10.06
N ASP A 318 -8.68 7.20 -9.01
CA ASP A 318 -9.90 7.84 -8.57
C ASP A 318 -9.57 8.91 -7.56
N SER A 319 -10.28 10.02 -7.66
CA SER A 319 -10.18 11.09 -6.71
C SER A 319 -11.21 10.89 -5.60
N ALA A 320 -10.78 11.12 -4.36
CA ALA A 320 -11.69 11.28 -3.23
C ALA A 320 -11.91 12.77 -2.89
N ASP A 321 -11.37 13.68 -3.71
CA ASP A 321 -11.76 15.09 -3.74
C ASP A 321 -13.19 15.22 -4.25
N MET A 322 -13.93 16.17 -3.69
CA MET A 322 -15.28 16.47 -4.13
C MET A 322 -15.31 17.22 -5.45
N GLU A 323 -14.24 17.90 -5.84
CA GLU A 323 -14.24 18.71 -7.07
C GLU A 323 -13.85 17.86 -8.28
N THR A 324 -12.98 16.86 -8.11
CA THR A 324 -12.44 16.04 -9.21
C THR A 324 -12.76 14.55 -9.01
N THR A 325 -13.03 13.85 -10.11
CA THR A 325 -13.47 12.44 -10.14
C THR A 325 -12.34 11.47 -10.31
N ALA A 326 -11.38 11.86 -11.14
CA ALA A 326 -10.24 11.05 -11.49
C ALA A 326 -9.04 11.95 -11.77
N TYR A 327 -7.87 11.34 -11.69
CA TYR A 327 -6.62 11.94 -12.09
C TYR A 327 -5.72 10.88 -12.69
N THR A 328 -4.82 11.30 -13.57
CA THR A 328 -3.74 10.42 -14.01
C THR A 328 -2.58 10.56 -13.02
N ARG A 329 -2.17 9.44 -12.40
CA ARG A 329 -0.94 9.36 -11.61
C ARG A 329 0.22 8.87 -12.45
N THR A 330 1.38 9.51 -12.34
CA THR A 330 2.67 9.00 -12.81
C THR A 330 3.66 8.95 -11.67
N ARG A 331 4.01 7.75 -11.21
CA ARG A 331 4.97 7.52 -10.13
C ARG A 331 6.22 6.80 -10.63
N VAL A 332 7.38 7.34 -10.30
CA VAL A 332 8.69 6.71 -10.52
C VAL A 332 9.40 6.56 -9.19
N GLY A 333 9.91 5.36 -8.91
CA GLY A 333 10.64 5.06 -7.68
C GLY A 333 11.94 4.31 -7.96
N LEU A 334 12.97 4.66 -7.18
CA LEU A 334 14.25 3.98 -7.16
C LEU A 334 14.62 3.65 -5.72
N GLY A 335 14.99 2.39 -5.46
CA GLY A 335 15.39 1.93 -4.14
C GLY A 335 16.69 1.15 -4.18
N VAL A 336 17.40 1.16 -3.05
CA VAL A 336 18.62 0.37 -2.82
C VAL A 336 18.57 -0.28 -1.44
N GLU A 337 18.89 -1.57 -1.40
CA GLU A 337 19.26 -2.30 -0.19
C GLU A 337 20.76 -2.63 -0.26
N GLN A 338 21.51 -2.17 0.74
CA GLN A 338 22.94 -2.40 0.87
C GLN A 338 23.26 -3.05 2.22
N GLY A 339 23.78 -4.28 2.21
CA GLY A 339 24.40 -4.89 3.37
C GLY A 339 25.79 -4.30 3.59
N ILE A 340 25.93 -3.41 4.57
CA ILE A 340 27.21 -2.78 4.94
C ILE A 340 28.07 -3.81 5.70
N THR A 341 27.48 -4.48 6.70
CA THR A 341 28.13 -5.56 7.44
C THR A 341 27.22 -6.79 7.49
N ARG A 342 27.60 -7.84 8.25
CA ARG A 342 26.70 -8.99 8.49
C ARG A 342 25.48 -8.63 9.36
N ARG A 343 25.52 -7.49 10.06
CA ARG A 343 24.48 -7.07 11.02
C ARG A 343 23.87 -5.71 10.67
N LEU A 344 24.52 -4.93 9.83
CA LEU A 344 24.08 -3.59 9.46
C LEU A 344 23.64 -3.57 7.99
N LYS A 345 22.38 -3.19 7.77
CA LYS A 345 21.80 -2.93 6.46
C LYS A 345 21.43 -1.46 6.31
N PHE A 346 21.58 -0.95 5.11
CA PHE A 346 21.12 0.34 4.67
C PHE A 346 20.02 0.15 3.62
N PHE A 347 18.97 0.96 3.73
CA PHE A 347 17.92 1.08 2.75
C PHE A 347 17.82 2.55 2.36
N GLY A 348 17.77 2.81 1.06
CA GLY A 348 17.47 4.14 0.52
C GLY A 348 16.37 4.03 -0.51
N ASN A 349 15.47 5.00 -0.55
CA ASN A 349 14.45 5.12 -1.58
C ASN A 349 14.28 6.58 -1.98
N LEU A 350 14.07 6.81 -3.27
CA LEU A 350 13.67 8.07 -3.86
C LEU A 350 12.45 7.80 -4.70
N TYR A 351 11.48 8.70 -4.68
CA TYR A 351 10.38 8.64 -5.63
C TYR A 351 9.94 10.05 -6.04
N TYR A 352 9.32 10.08 -7.20
CA TYR A 352 8.60 11.21 -7.75
C TYR A 352 7.21 10.72 -8.12
N GLU A 353 6.20 11.52 -7.79
CA GLU A 353 4.82 11.31 -8.16
C GLU A 353 4.29 12.59 -8.80
N HIS A 354 3.49 12.42 -9.85
CA HIS A 354 2.83 13.52 -10.52
C HIS A 354 1.39 13.13 -10.80
N ASP A 355 0.48 13.92 -10.24
CA ASP A 355 -0.95 13.75 -10.40
C ASP A 355 -1.50 14.89 -11.25
N ASP A 356 -2.18 14.52 -12.33
CA ASP A 356 -2.82 15.43 -13.27
C ASP A 356 -4.34 15.20 -13.19
N TYR A 357 -5.03 16.13 -12.53
CA TYR A 357 -6.46 16.08 -12.27
C TYR A 357 -7.25 16.73 -13.41
N GLU A 358 -8.48 16.27 -13.64
CA GLU A 358 -9.36 16.74 -14.72
C GLU A 358 -9.64 18.26 -14.69
N GLN A 359 -9.55 18.92 -13.53
CA GLN A 359 -9.86 20.35 -13.35
C GLN A 359 -8.62 21.24 -13.27
N ASP A 360 -7.60 20.95 -14.10
CA ASP A 360 -6.33 21.68 -14.18
C ASP A 360 -5.49 21.69 -12.87
N ARG A 361 -5.89 20.97 -11.82
CA ARG A 361 -5.05 20.74 -10.63
C ARG A 361 -3.91 19.78 -10.97
N LYS A 362 -2.71 20.15 -10.53
CA LYS A 362 -1.46 19.43 -10.77
C LYS A 362 -0.66 19.38 -9.50
N ASP A 363 -0.45 18.16 -9.01
CA ASP A 363 0.31 17.92 -7.81
C ASP A 363 1.58 17.15 -8.15
N LYS A 364 2.65 17.48 -7.44
CA LYS A 364 3.96 16.86 -7.59
C LYS A 364 4.48 16.50 -6.21
N GLU A 365 4.58 15.20 -5.93
CA GLU A 365 5.17 14.72 -4.69
C GLU A 365 6.60 14.22 -4.95
N TYR A 366 7.54 14.67 -4.13
CA TYR A 366 8.91 14.17 -4.08
C TYR A 366 9.13 13.55 -2.71
N GLY A 367 9.66 12.31 -2.69
CA GLY A 367 9.96 11.64 -1.44
C GLY A 367 11.34 11.02 -1.41
N ALA A 368 12.00 11.14 -0.27
CA ALA A 368 13.30 10.54 0.00
C ALA A 368 13.29 9.85 1.36
N GLY A 369 13.60 8.56 1.37
CA GLY A 369 13.67 7.75 2.59
C GLY A 369 15.04 7.12 2.78
N LEU A 370 15.52 7.12 4.02
CA LEU A 370 16.73 6.44 4.46
C LEU A 370 16.41 5.60 5.69
N ARG A 371 16.89 4.36 5.74
CA ARG A 371 16.78 3.51 6.93
C ARG A 371 18.05 2.72 7.16
N LEU A 372 18.57 2.79 8.38
CA LEU A 372 19.62 1.90 8.88
C LEU A 372 18.98 0.86 9.78
N GLN A 373 19.32 -0.40 9.57
CA GLN A 373 18.86 -1.51 10.40
C GLN A 373 20.06 -2.26 10.98
N LEU A 374 20.12 -2.33 12.30
CA LEU A 374 21.13 -3.07 13.06
C LEU A 374 20.50 -4.31 13.69
N ALA A 375 20.93 -5.50 13.28
CA ALA A 375 20.64 -6.75 13.95
C ALA A 375 21.54 -6.89 15.20
N VAL A 376 21.04 -6.48 16.36
CA VAL A 376 21.73 -6.61 17.65
C VAL A 376 21.87 -8.09 18.01
N LYS A 377 20.78 -8.85 17.78
CA LYS A 377 20.70 -10.32 17.84
C LYS A 377 19.89 -10.81 16.65
N GLN A 378 19.77 -12.14 16.49
CA GLN A 378 18.92 -12.73 15.45
C GLN A 378 17.44 -12.41 15.64
N TRP A 379 17.03 -12.14 16.88
CA TRP A 379 15.66 -11.85 17.30
C TRP A 379 15.45 -10.38 17.69
N CYS A 380 16.48 -9.53 17.64
CA CYS A 380 16.41 -8.13 18.07
C CYS A 380 17.03 -7.21 17.02
N PHE A 381 16.20 -6.32 16.48
CA PHE A 381 16.58 -5.34 15.48
C PHE A 381 16.32 -3.94 16.00
N VAL A 382 17.26 -3.03 15.71
CA VAL A 382 17.10 -1.60 15.97
C VAL A 382 17.17 -0.88 14.63
N ASN A 383 16.22 -0.01 14.37
CA ASN A 383 16.14 0.76 13.15
C ASN A 383 16.23 2.26 13.47
N ALA A 384 16.92 3.00 12.60
CA ALA A 384 16.86 4.44 12.54
C ALA A 384 16.41 4.82 11.12
N SER A 385 15.41 5.68 10.99
CA SER A 385 14.83 6.07 9.71
C SER A 385 14.65 7.57 9.60
N TYR A 386 14.79 8.08 8.38
CA TYR A 386 14.43 9.44 8.01
C TYR A 386 13.59 9.38 6.74
N LEU A 387 12.48 10.11 6.72
CA LEU A 387 11.62 10.28 5.55
C LEU A 387 11.39 11.78 5.34
N TYR A 388 11.66 12.23 4.13
CA TYR A 388 11.28 13.53 3.62
C TYR A 388 10.20 13.34 2.56
N VAL A 389 9.13 14.12 2.64
CA VAL A 389 8.10 14.23 1.62
C VAL A 389 7.80 15.71 1.40
N GLU A 390 7.72 16.11 0.14
CA GLU A 390 7.32 17.44 -0.29
C GLU A 390 6.29 17.30 -1.40
N GLU A 391 5.17 17.99 -1.25
CA GLU A 391 4.11 18.06 -2.24
C GLU A 391 3.98 19.52 -2.69
N ASP A 392 4.17 19.74 -3.99
CA ASP A 392 3.93 21.02 -4.65
C ASP A 392 2.64 20.91 -5.46
N SER A 393 1.63 21.70 -5.07
CA SER A 393 0.36 21.82 -5.78
C SER A 393 0.22 23.20 -6.43
N ASN A 394 -0.46 23.26 -7.57
CA ASN A 394 -0.87 24.54 -8.17
C ASN A 394 -2.15 25.13 -7.54
N ILE A 395 -2.76 24.42 -6.59
CA ILE A 395 -3.86 24.91 -5.76
C ILE A 395 -3.28 25.42 -4.43
N ASP A 396 -3.70 26.62 -4.03
CA ASP A 396 -3.28 27.22 -2.76
C ASP A 396 -3.60 26.31 -1.57
N ASP A 397 -2.72 26.28 -0.58
CA ASP A 397 -2.83 25.50 0.68
C ASP A 397 -2.80 23.96 0.55
N ASN A 398 -2.70 23.40 -0.66
CA ASN A 398 -2.48 21.95 -0.87
C ASN A 398 -1.00 21.54 -0.89
N SER A 399 -0.08 22.51 -0.88
CA SER A 399 1.36 22.21 -0.82
C SER A 399 1.80 21.93 0.61
N PHE A 400 2.79 21.06 0.79
CA PHE A 400 3.40 20.85 2.11
C PHE A 400 4.83 20.30 2.00
N SER A 401 5.56 20.43 3.10
CA SER A 401 6.77 19.64 3.32
C SER A 401 6.77 19.04 4.71
N ASN A 402 7.26 17.81 4.80
CA ASN A 402 7.16 16.93 5.94
C ASN A 402 8.47 16.16 6.16
N ASN A 403 9.03 16.29 7.36
CA ASN A 403 10.22 15.58 7.81
C ASN A 403 9.87 14.65 8.97
N ARG A 404 10.16 13.36 8.80
CA ARG A 404 9.88 12.32 9.80
C ARG A 404 11.16 11.60 10.18
N LEU A 405 11.55 11.73 11.45
CA LEU A 405 12.69 11.02 12.04
C LEU A 405 12.17 9.92 12.97
N GLY A 406 12.54 8.67 12.69
CA GLY A 406 12.09 7.51 13.45
C GLY A 406 13.22 6.70 14.07
N VAL A 407 12.99 6.18 15.27
CA VAL A 407 13.78 5.10 15.86
C VAL A 407 12.82 3.99 16.26
N SER A 408 13.13 2.75 15.91
CA SER A 408 12.34 1.59 16.33
C SER A 408 13.17 0.44 16.84
N ALA A 409 12.58 -0.33 17.75
CA ALA A 409 13.09 -1.62 18.19
C ALA A 409 12.06 -2.69 17.84
N GLU A 410 12.53 -3.82 17.35
CA GLU A 410 11.72 -4.92 16.85
C GLU A 410 12.24 -6.23 17.40
N LEU A 411 11.33 -7.00 18.02
CA LEU A 411 11.62 -8.30 18.62
C LEU A 411 10.84 -9.38 17.88
N ARG A 412 11.56 -10.38 17.36
CA ARG A 412 10.99 -11.52 16.62
C ARG A 412 11.26 -12.83 17.37
N PHE A 413 10.21 -13.55 17.76
CA PHE A 413 10.30 -14.72 18.64
C PHE A 413 10.29 -16.07 17.92
#